data_AF-A0AA37HN87-F1
#
_entry.id   AF-A0AA37HN87-F1
#
_cell.length_a   1.000
_cell.length_b   1.000
_cell.length_c   1.000
_cell.angle_alpha   90.00
_cell.angle_beta   90.00
_cell.angle_gamma   90.00
#
_symmetry.space_group_name_H-M   'P 1'
#
loop_
_entity.id
_entity.type
_entity.pdbx_description
1 polymer ?
#
loop_
_entity_poly.entity_id
_entity_poly.type
_entity_poly.pdbx_seq_one_letter_code
_entity_poly.pdbx_strand_id
1 'polypeptide(L)'
;MTGPTRAVALAPGADLSGFRAAVRALVAEGVPPERVAWTEGATSDLFGSAPAAETGPLRLPRAVADLVPMVVPHRDPERYALLFRLIWRVRAGERHLTEVPSDPLVHRLNLMRKAIARDLHKMHAFLRFRRSEAAGVEHFTAWFEPDHHILEAAAPFFVERFRSLNWTILTPDASAHWDGAALRLGPPGRREDLPPGDGFEAGWRDYYESTFNPARTNLKAMRAEMPKKYWRNMPETLAIPALVRGAEAGTRAMIERSPSVPARRDPARAVAAMADQDPTSLDELNAIIRRSEPLVPGATQAVLGEGPVGATIAFVGEQPGDQEDRQGQPFVGPAGQLLSRALAEAGIDRAASYLTNAVKHFKFEERGKRRIHQKPTAGEVSHYRWWLDRELEFVAPRLVVALGATAVLALTGKAVPITRARGPFAFERHHNRFAGFVTVHPSYLLRLPDEAKEEAYGAFVGDLRRVAELGRDLAG
;
A
#
# COMPACT_ATOMS: atom_id res chain seq x y z
N MET A 1 22.26 30.62 35.59
CA MET A 1 22.36 29.37 36.37
C MET A 1 22.42 28.19 35.41
N THR A 2 23.63 27.74 35.07
CA THR A 2 23.89 26.62 34.16
C THR A 2 23.76 25.30 34.93
N GLY A 3 22.56 24.71 34.92
CA GLY A 3 22.36 23.37 35.48
C GLY A 3 23.05 22.29 34.62
N PRO A 4 23.37 21.11 35.18
CA PRO A 4 24.12 20.07 34.49
C PRO A 4 23.38 19.52 33.26
N THR A 5 24.12 19.14 32.22
CA THR A 5 23.62 18.41 31.04
C THR A 5 23.19 17.00 31.45
N ARG A 6 22.04 16.54 30.96
CA ARG A 6 21.50 15.20 31.19
C ARG A 6 21.88 14.30 30.02
N ALA A 7 22.67 13.26 30.27
CA ALA A 7 22.96 12.23 29.28
C ALA A 7 21.85 11.16 29.29
N VAL A 8 21.41 10.75 28.09
CA VAL A 8 20.47 9.65 27.87
C VAL A 8 21.09 8.66 26.90
N ALA A 9 21.37 7.46 27.39
CA ALA A 9 21.83 6.34 26.57
C ALA A 9 20.64 5.49 26.13
N LEU A 10 20.53 5.25 24.82
CA LEU A 10 19.54 4.37 24.20
C LEU A 10 20.21 3.11 23.65
N ALA A 11 19.45 2.02 23.54
CA ALA A 11 19.96 0.82 22.89
C ALA A 11 20.32 1.12 21.42
N PRO A 12 21.35 0.46 20.84
CA PRO A 12 21.71 0.65 19.45
C PRO A 12 20.53 0.43 18.50
N GLY A 13 20.45 1.25 17.44
CA GLY A 13 19.41 1.13 16.42
C GLY A 13 18.13 1.92 16.73
N ALA A 14 16.96 1.28 16.59
CA ALA A 14 15.66 1.93 16.67
C ALA A 14 14.96 1.73 18.04
N ASP A 15 15.59 2.17 19.14
CA ASP A 15 15.05 1.95 20.50
C ASP A 15 13.85 2.85 20.83
N LEU A 16 12.67 2.46 20.35
CA LEU A 16 11.42 3.17 20.59
C LEU A 16 10.98 3.09 22.06
N SER A 17 11.19 1.94 22.71
CA SER A 17 10.85 1.72 24.12
C SER A 17 11.67 2.59 25.05
N GLY A 18 12.99 2.57 24.91
CA GLY A 18 13.93 3.37 25.69
C GLY A 18 13.72 4.85 25.44
N PHE A 19 13.50 5.27 24.19
CA PHE A 19 13.15 6.65 23.90
C PHE A 19 11.86 7.08 24.62
N ARG A 20 10.79 6.27 24.59
CA ARG A 20 9.54 6.56 25.29
C ARG A 20 9.71 6.62 26.81
N ALA A 21 10.59 5.80 27.39
CA ALA A 21 10.87 5.82 28.82
C ALA A 21 11.67 7.08 29.20
N ALA A 22 12.75 7.37 28.47
CA ALA A 22 13.59 8.54 28.68
C ALA A 22 12.81 9.85 28.55
N VAL A 23 11.97 9.98 27.51
CA VAL A 23 11.14 11.18 27.34
C VAL A 23 10.18 11.37 28.51
N ARG A 24 9.57 10.31 29.05
CA ARG A 24 8.69 10.44 30.23
C ARG A 24 9.45 10.95 31.44
N ALA A 25 10.65 10.43 31.70
CA ALA A 25 11.53 10.88 32.77
C ALA A 25 11.94 12.35 32.60
N LEU A 26 12.48 12.72 31.43
CA LEU A 26 12.92 14.09 31.13
C LEU A 26 11.78 15.11 31.25
N VAL A 27 10.58 14.74 30.79
CA VAL A 27 9.40 15.60 30.88
C VAL A 27 8.90 15.74 32.32
N ALA A 28 8.98 14.68 33.13
CA ALA A 28 8.62 14.73 34.55
C ALA A 28 9.62 15.57 35.37
N GLU A 29 10.91 15.46 35.06
CA GLU A 29 12.01 16.24 35.65
C GLU A 29 12.06 17.70 35.15
N GLY A 30 11.30 18.03 34.09
CA GLY A 30 11.29 19.37 33.51
C GLY A 30 12.61 19.76 32.82
N VAL A 31 13.35 18.78 32.27
CA VAL A 31 14.63 19.01 31.59
C VAL A 31 14.38 19.46 30.15
N PRO A 32 14.80 20.67 29.75
CA PRO A 32 14.54 21.18 28.41
C PRO A 32 15.47 20.54 27.35
N PRO A 33 15.08 20.52 26.05
CA PRO A 33 15.81 19.81 24.99
C PRO A 33 17.28 20.20 24.83
N GLU A 34 17.63 21.47 25.03
CA GLU A 34 19.00 21.99 24.96
C GLU A 34 19.93 21.46 26.06
N ARG A 35 19.38 20.84 27.11
CA ARG A 35 20.14 20.24 28.21
C ARG A 35 20.21 18.72 28.13
N VAL A 36 19.76 18.10 27.04
CA VAL A 36 19.74 16.66 26.87
C VAL A 36 20.73 16.24 25.78
N ALA A 37 21.67 15.39 26.14
CA ALA A 37 22.58 14.73 25.21
C ALA A 37 22.09 13.28 24.99
N TRP A 38 21.83 12.93 23.74
CA TRP A 38 21.39 11.59 23.34
C TRP A 38 22.59 10.79 22.82
N THR A 39 22.83 9.61 23.37
CA THR A 39 23.86 8.67 22.92
C THR A 39 23.25 7.32 22.58
N GLU A 40 23.81 6.64 21.58
CA GLU A 40 23.42 5.29 21.18
C GLU A 40 24.52 4.30 21.57
N GLY A 41 24.11 3.19 22.19
CA GLY A 41 25.02 2.14 22.62
C GLY A 41 25.61 2.35 24.01
N ALA A 42 26.30 1.31 24.49
CA ALA A 42 26.94 1.31 25.80
C ALA A 42 28.21 2.18 25.77
N THR A 43 28.07 3.48 25.96
CA THR A 43 29.15 4.24 26.58
C THR A 43 29.16 3.83 28.04
N SER A 44 30.21 3.12 28.45
CA SER A 44 30.56 2.93 29.85
C SER A 44 30.87 4.30 30.45
N ASP A 45 29.83 5.04 30.81
CA ASP A 45 30.01 6.31 31.47
C ASP A 45 30.43 6.02 32.91
N LEU A 46 31.56 6.60 33.31
CA LEU A 46 32.19 6.48 34.62
C LEU A 46 31.30 7.05 35.75
N PHE A 47 30.15 7.63 35.40
CA PHE A 47 29.12 8.15 36.29
C PHE A 47 27.82 7.37 36.03
N GLY A 48 27.53 6.43 36.92
CA GLY A 48 26.46 5.43 36.75
C GLY A 48 25.10 6.02 36.36
N SER A 49 24.40 5.32 35.46
CA SER A 49 23.02 5.64 35.12
C SER A 49 22.13 5.39 36.34
N ALA A 50 21.51 6.46 36.87
CA ALA A 50 20.45 6.29 37.86
C ALA A 50 19.27 5.52 37.21
N PRO A 51 18.69 4.52 37.91
CA PRO A 51 17.53 3.80 37.39
C PRO A 51 16.37 4.77 37.12
N ALA A 52 15.67 4.57 36.00
CA ALA A 52 14.54 5.39 35.64
C ALA A 52 13.42 5.22 36.69
N ALA A 53 13.07 6.32 37.37
CA ALA A 53 11.90 6.34 38.25
C ALA A 53 10.63 6.01 37.44
N GLU A 54 9.69 5.26 38.02
CA GLU A 54 8.40 4.98 37.38
C GLU A 54 7.60 6.28 37.20
N THR A 55 7.68 6.85 36.01
CA THR A 55 6.93 8.05 35.63
C THR A 55 5.59 7.71 35.00
N GLY A 56 4.56 8.48 35.36
CA GLY A 56 3.20 8.34 34.81
C GLY A 56 3.10 8.56 33.28
N PRO A 57 1.94 8.23 32.67
CA PRO A 57 1.77 8.29 31.23
C PRO A 57 1.83 9.73 30.69
N LEU A 58 2.62 9.92 29.62
CA LEU A 58 2.70 11.19 28.90
C LEU A 58 1.56 11.28 27.87
N ARG A 59 0.65 12.25 28.04
CA ARG A 59 -0.43 12.52 27.07
C ARG A 59 0.10 13.40 25.93
N LEU A 60 0.03 12.89 24.71
CA LEU A 60 0.42 13.59 23.48
C LEU A 60 -0.75 13.64 22.48
N PRO A 61 -0.84 14.66 21.63
CA PRO A 61 -1.73 14.63 20.47
C PRO A 61 -1.43 13.42 19.57
N ARG A 62 -2.48 12.86 18.98
CA ARG A 62 -2.38 11.67 18.11
C ARG A 62 -1.37 11.83 16.99
N ALA A 63 -1.34 12.98 16.32
CA ALA A 63 -0.40 13.26 15.24
C ALA A 63 1.07 13.15 15.67
N VAL A 64 1.41 13.54 16.91
CA VAL A 64 2.77 13.40 17.46
C VAL A 64 3.03 11.95 17.84
N ALA A 65 2.08 11.29 18.50
CA ALA A 65 2.19 9.89 18.91
C ALA A 65 2.41 8.95 17.71
N ASP A 66 1.75 9.22 16.58
CA ASP A 66 1.86 8.45 15.33
C ASP A 66 3.18 8.77 14.58
N LEU A 67 3.70 10.00 14.69
CA LEU A 67 4.95 10.41 14.02
C LEU A 67 6.19 9.77 14.65
N VAL A 68 6.25 9.67 15.98
CA VAL A 68 7.41 9.12 16.72
C VAL A 68 7.87 7.76 16.17
N PRO A 69 7.03 6.71 16.09
CA PRO A 69 7.45 5.41 15.57
C PRO A 69 7.88 5.44 14.09
N MET A 70 7.46 6.44 13.31
CA MET A 70 7.85 6.58 11.90
C MET A 70 9.18 7.31 11.69
N VAL A 71 9.76 7.90 12.74
CA VAL A 71 11.03 8.66 12.67
C VAL A 71 12.13 7.98 13.48
N VAL A 72 11.80 7.30 14.59
CA VAL A 72 12.77 6.57 15.42
C VAL A 72 13.70 5.64 14.61
N PRO A 73 13.23 4.94 13.56
CA PRO A 73 14.11 4.12 12.72
C PRO A 73 15.19 4.88 11.94
N HIS A 74 15.15 6.21 11.85
CA HIS A 74 16.07 6.98 11.01
C HIS A 74 17.52 6.85 11.51
N ARG A 75 18.52 6.98 10.62
CA ARG A 75 19.94 6.85 11.01
C ARG A 75 20.59 8.15 11.47
N ASP A 76 19.92 9.27 11.27
CA ASP A 76 20.42 10.58 11.71
C ASP A 76 20.54 10.59 13.25
N PRO A 77 21.71 10.90 13.83
CA PRO A 77 21.93 10.91 15.27
C PRO A 77 21.06 11.95 15.99
N GLU A 78 20.61 13.01 15.30
CA GLU A 78 19.77 14.05 15.89
C GLU A 78 18.29 13.64 16.00
N ARG A 79 17.88 12.47 15.48
CA ARG A 79 16.45 12.06 15.43
C ARG A 79 15.77 12.11 16.80
N TYR A 80 16.44 11.65 17.86
CA TYR A 80 15.88 11.61 19.20
C TYR A 80 15.79 13.02 19.81
N ALA A 81 16.81 13.85 19.59
CA ALA A 81 16.81 15.24 20.02
C ALA A 81 15.69 16.04 19.33
N LEU A 82 15.49 15.85 18.02
CA LEU A 82 14.42 16.50 17.26
C LEU A 82 13.03 16.04 17.70
N LEU A 83 12.83 14.73 17.89
CA LEU A 83 11.58 14.19 18.41
C LEU A 83 11.27 14.69 19.82
N PHE A 84 12.28 14.75 20.70
CA PHE A 84 12.10 15.29 22.04
C PHE A 84 11.78 16.78 22.03
N ARG A 85 12.45 17.57 21.17
CA ARG A 85 12.14 18.99 20.98
C ARG A 85 10.70 19.21 20.50
N LEU A 86 10.20 18.36 19.60
CA LEU A 86 8.81 18.42 19.14
C LEU A 86 7.85 18.17 20.32
N ILE A 87 8.09 17.10 21.08
CA ILE A 87 7.28 16.72 22.24
C ILE A 87 7.26 17.85 23.28
N TRP A 88 8.42 18.47 23.55
CA TRP A 88 8.57 19.59 24.48
C TRP A 88 7.76 20.81 24.05
N ARG A 89 7.85 21.24 22.78
CA ARG A 89 7.10 22.38 22.25
C ARG A 89 5.58 22.16 22.30
N VAL A 90 5.14 20.96 21.91
CA VAL A 90 3.73 20.56 21.98
C VAL A 90 3.19 20.59 23.42
N ARG A 91 4.01 20.15 24.38
CA ARG A 91 3.74 20.21 25.82
C ARG A 91 3.68 21.65 26.35
N ALA A 92 4.50 22.54 25.81
CA ALA A 92 4.54 23.95 26.19
C ALA A 92 3.36 24.78 25.64
N GLY A 93 2.49 24.19 24.81
CA GLY A 93 1.25 24.82 24.35
C GLY A 93 1.02 24.73 22.84
N GLU A 94 2.03 24.35 22.05
CA GLU A 94 1.95 24.29 20.58
C GLU A 94 1.26 22.99 20.09
N ARG A 95 0.00 22.76 20.48
CA ARG A 95 -0.71 21.48 20.26
C ARG A 95 -0.87 21.06 18.80
N HIS A 96 -0.92 22.04 17.88
CA HIS A 96 -1.09 21.84 16.44
C HIS A 96 0.21 21.98 15.66
N LEU A 97 1.38 21.96 16.32
CA LEU A 97 2.67 22.21 15.67
C LEU A 97 2.92 21.29 14.45
N THR A 98 2.53 20.02 14.55
CA THR A 98 2.67 19.05 13.44
C THR A 98 1.87 19.40 12.18
N GLU A 99 0.86 20.27 12.30
CA GLU A 99 0.04 20.75 11.18
C GLU A 99 0.68 21.93 10.44
N VAL A 100 1.76 22.52 10.97
CA VAL A 100 2.46 23.69 10.40
C VAL A 100 3.66 23.21 9.57
N PRO A 101 3.52 23.07 8.23
CA PRO A 101 4.56 22.42 7.42
C PRO A 101 5.79 23.32 7.19
N SER A 102 5.63 24.62 7.41
CA SER A 102 6.68 25.64 7.32
C SER A 102 7.59 25.68 8.56
N ASP A 103 7.20 25.06 9.67
CA ASP A 103 8.06 24.99 10.85
C ASP A 103 9.30 24.13 10.54
N PRO A 104 10.53 24.63 10.75
CA PRO A 104 11.76 23.91 10.37
C PRO A 104 11.91 22.54 11.05
N LEU A 105 11.47 22.40 12.30
CA LEU A 105 11.53 21.14 13.04
C LEU A 105 10.56 20.12 12.42
N VAL A 106 9.33 20.53 12.16
CA VAL A 106 8.29 19.70 11.54
C VAL A 106 8.69 19.30 10.12
N HIS A 107 9.27 20.23 9.36
CA HIS A 107 9.79 19.95 8.03
C HIS A 107 10.88 18.87 8.07
N ARG A 108 11.86 19.00 8.96
CA ARG A 108 12.96 18.03 9.10
C ARG A 108 12.46 16.65 9.51
N LEU A 109 11.57 16.56 10.49
CA LEU A 109 10.95 15.31 10.92
C LEU A 109 10.12 14.65 9.80
N ASN A 110 9.45 15.45 8.97
CA ASN A 110 8.73 14.94 7.80
C ASN A 110 9.66 14.40 6.70
N LEU A 111 10.82 15.00 6.50
CA LEU A 111 11.84 14.45 5.58
C LEU A 111 12.36 13.10 6.07
N MET A 112 12.66 12.98 7.37
CA MET A 112 13.06 11.71 7.99
C MET A 112 11.97 10.65 7.82
N ARG A 113 10.71 10.99 8.12
CA ARG A 113 9.54 10.12 7.92
C ARG A 113 9.43 9.62 6.48
N LYS A 114 9.61 10.51 5.49
CA LYS A 114 9.59 10.14 4.05
C LYS A 114 10.76 9.24 3.68
N ALA A 115 11.94 9.43 4.28
CA ALA A 115 13.09 8.56 4.06
C ALA A 115 12.83 7.14 4.60
N ILE A 116 12.28 7.01 5.82
CA ILE A 116 11.85 5.74 6.39
C ILE A 116 10.80 5.04 5.52
N ALA A 117 9.76 5.76 5.10
CA ALA A 117 8.72 5.17 4.25
C ALA A 117 9.28 4.64 2.92
N ARG A 118 10.25 5.34 2.32
CA ARG A 118 10.93 4.88 1.10
C ARG A 118 11.78 3.63 1.35
N ASP A 119 12.52 3.58 2.46
CA ASP A 119 13.37 2.44 2.78
C ASP A 119 12.55 1.19 3.11
N LEU A 120 11.46 1.34 3.88
CA LEU A 120 10.48 0.28 4.11
C LEU A 120 9.91 -0.24 2.79
N HIS A 121 9.52 0.67 1.89
CA HIS A 121 9.03 0.28 0.56
C HIS A 121 10.08 -0.49 -0.24
N LYS A 122 11.35 -0.04 -0.24
CA LYS A 122 12.45 -0.77 -0.89
C LYS A 122 12.60 -2.17 -0.31
N MET A 123 12.60 -2.31 1.01
CA MET A 123 12.73 -3.60 1.67
C MET A 123 11.57 -4.53 1.27
N HIS A 124 10.32 -4.04 1.35
CA HIS A 124 9.15 -4.84 0.96
C HIS A 124 9.17 -5.24 -0.53
N ALA A 125 9.69 -4.39 -1.42
CA ALA A 125 9.69 -4.63 -2.86
C ALA A 125 10.87 -5.49 -3.35
N PHE A 126 12.05 -5.34 -2.74
CA PHE A 126 13.30 -5.90 -3.25
C PHE A 126 13.90 -7.03 -2.42
N LEU A 127 13.36 -7.33 -1.23
CA LEU A 127 13.80 -8.50 -0.47
C LEU A 127 13.52 -9.78 -1.26
N ARG A 128 14.50 -10.68 -1.33
CA ARG A 128 14.40 -11.98 -2.00
C ARG A 128 14.84 -13.08 -1.07
N PHE A 129 13.98 -14.07 -0.89
CA PHE A 129 14.27 -15.26 -0.12
C PHE A 129 14.98 -16.30 -0.99
N ARG A 130 15.98 -16.95 -0.41
CA ARG A 130 16.61 -18.17 -0.91
C ARG A 130 16.10 -19.34 -0.08
N ARG A 131 15.71 -20.42 -0.73
CA ARG A 131 15.26 -21.61 -0.04
C ARG A 131 16.48 -22.38 0.46
N SER A 132 16.34 -23.01 1.60
CA SER A 132 17.28 -23.97 2.13
C SER A 132 16.50 -25.05 2.83
N GLU A 133 17.01 -26.26 2.81
CA GLU A 133 16.39 -27.40 3.48
C GLU A 133 17.40 -27.93 4.50
N ALA A 134 17.02 -27.91 5.77
CA ALA A 134 17.83 -28.43 6.85
C ALA A 134 16.97 -29.40 7.67
N ALA A 135 17.43 -30.65 7.79
CA ALA A 135 16.74 -31.69 8.56
C ALA A 135 15.26 -31.92 8.16
N GLY A 136 14.92 -31.76 6.88
CA GLY A 136 13.56 -31.96 6.35
C GLY A 136 12.60 -30.80 6.61
N VAL A 137 13.09 -29.66 7.12
CA VAL A 137 12.31 -28.43 7.29
C VAL A 137 12.79 -27.40 6.27
N GLU A 138 11.86 -26.87 5.49
CA GLU A 138 12.13 -25.76 4.59
C GLU A 138 12.33 -24.46 5.37
N HIS A 139 13.41 -23.74 5.04
CA HIS A 139 13.76 -22.47 5.64
C HIS A 139 14.18 -21.46 4.59
N PHE A 140 13.67 -20.24 4.69
CA PHE A 140 13.83 -19.19 3.68
C PHE A 140 14.69 -18.05 4.21
N THR A 141 15.86 -17.80 3.62
CA THR A 141 16.79 -16.77 4.11
C THR A 141 16.97 -15.66 3.08
N ALA A 142 16.90 -14.40 3.51
CA ALA A 142 17.08 -13.22 2.67
C ALA A 142 18.13 -12.27 3.24
N TRP A 143 18.82 -11.53 2.38
CA TRP A 143 19.75 -10.45 2.77
C TRP A 143 19.25 -9.10 2.28
N PHE A 144 19.29 -8.08 3.14
CA PHE A 144 18.96 -6.70 2.78
C PHE A 144 19.86 -5.69 3.48
N GLU A 145 20.21 -4.61 2.78
CA GLU A 145 21.04 -3.53 3.29
C GLU A 145 20.21 -2.24 3.40
N PRO A 146 19.52 -2.01 4.53
CA PRO A 146 18.66 -0.85 4.67
C PRO A 146 19.48 0.45 4.78
N ASP A 147 18.88 1.55 4.36
CA ASP A 147 19.44 2.90 4.57
C ASP A 147 19.25 3.35 6.04
N HIS A 148 18.32 2.73 6.76
CA HIS A 148 17.88 3.10 8.12
C HIS A 148 17.62 1.85 9.00
N HIS A 149 17.37 2.02 10.31
CA HIS A 149 17.13 0.92 11.25
C HIS A 149 15.68 0.39 11.15
N ILE A 150 15.27 -0.06 9.97
CA ILE A 150 13.87 -0.36 9.64
C ILE A 150 13.47 -1.83 9.84
N LEU A 151 14.41 -2.72 10.16
CA LEU A 151 14.15 -4.17 10.18
C LEU A 151 12.99 -4.55 11.11
N GLU A 152 12.99 -4.04 12.34
CA GLU A 152 11.92 -4.27 13.31
C GLU A 152 10.58 -3.71 12.85
N ALA A 153 10.58 -2.52 12.24
CA ALA A 153 9.37 -1.89 11.71
C ALA A 153 8.83 -2.61 10.45
N ALA A 154 9.71 -3.24 9.67
CA ALA A 154 9.36 -3.98 8.45
C ALA A 154 8.93 -5.42 8.74
N ALA A 155 9.44 -6.05 9.79
CA ALA A 155 9.21 -7.46 10.08
C ALA A 155 7.73 -7.89 10.15
N PRO A 156 6.79 -7.12 10.74
CA PRO A 156 5.37 -7.47 10.75
C PRO A 156 4.77 -7.68 9.35
N PHE A 157 5.21 -6.91 8.35
CA PHE A 157 4.76 -7.09 6.95
C PHE A 157 5.12 -8.49 6.42
N PHE A 158 6.33 -8.97 6.74
CA PHE A 158 6.79 -10.29 6.33
C PHE A 158 6.12 -11.41 7.13
N VAL A 159 5.83 -11.19 8.42
CA VAL A 159 5.07 -12.14 9.25
C VAL A 159 3.65 -12.31 8.70
N GLU A 160 2.98 -11.21 8.35
CA GLU A 160 1.62 -11.26 7.81
C GLU A 160 1.58 -11.93 6.44
N ARG A 161 2.53 -11.59 5.55
CA ARG A 161 2.55 -12.10 4.18
C ARG A 161 3.08 -13.54 4.05
N PHE A 162 3.99 -13.94 4.94
CA PHE A 162 4.68 -15.24 4.90
C PHE A 162 4.52 -16.01 6.21
N ARG A 163 3.32 -15.96 6.80
CA ARG A 163 3.02 -16.57 8.12
C ARG A 163 3.32 -18.07 8.16
N SER A 164 3.03 -18.79 7.08
CA SER A 164 3.18 -20.25 6.97
C SER A 164 4.60 -20.72 6.68
N LEU A 165 5.54 -19.80 6.42
CA LEU A 165 6.93 -20.13 6.10
C LEU A 165 7.82 -19.92 7.31
N ASN A 166 8.89 -20.70 7.43
CA ASN A 166 10.00 -20.37 8.32
C ASN A 166 10.99 -19.50 7.56
N TRP A 167 11.27 -18.31 8.07
CA TRP A 167 12.13 -17.39 7.35
C TRP A 167 13.08 -16.60 8.24
N THR A 168 14.14 -16.11 7.62
CA THR A 168 15.15 -15.26 8.24
C THR A 168 15.52 -14.13 7.30
N ILE A 169 15.54 -12.90 7.83
CA ILE A 169 16.01 -11.72 7.13
C ILE A 169 17.26 -11.24 7.83
N LEU A 170 18.36 -11.22 7.10
CA LEU A 170 19.66 -10.78 7.55
C LEU A 170 19.92 -9.36 7.04
N THR A 171 20.40 -8.49 7.94
CA THR A 171 20.89 -7.16 7.59
C THR A 171 22.23 -6.90 8.27
N PRO A 172 23.00 -5.88 7.85
CA PRO A 172 24.24 -5.49 8.53
C PRO A 172 24.06 -5.03 9.98
N ASP A 173 22.84 -4.66 10.40
CA ASP A 173 22.58 -4.07 11.71
C ASP A 173 21.88 -5.01 12.69
N ALA A 174 21.11 -5.97 12.17
CA ALA A 174 20.32 -6.93 12.93
C ALA A 174 19.80 -8.05 12.03
N SER A 175 19.20 -9.08 12.62
CA SER A 175 18.44 -10.11 11.93
C SER A 175 17.01 -10.21 12.45
N ALA A 176 16.10 -10.71 11.62
CA ALA A 176 14.73 -11.03 12.00
C ALA A 176 14.42 -12.47 11.61
N HIS A 177 13.89 -13.25 12.55
CA HIS A 177 13.62 -14.68 12.41
C HIS A 177 12.15 -14.96 12.73
N TRP A 178 11.49 -15.71 11.86
CA TRP A 178 10.12 -16.17 12.05
C TRP A 178 10.08 -17.68 11.92
N ASP A 179 9.56 -18.34 12.94
CA ASP A 179 9.49 -19.81 13.06
C ASP A 179 8.06 -20.36 12.88
N GLY A 180 7.17 -19.56 12.27
CA GLY A 180 5.75 -19.90 12.12
C GLY A 180 4.88 -19.54 13.34
N ALA A 181 5.49 -19.21 14.49
CA ALA A 181 4.77 -18.87 15.72
C ALA A 181 5.20 -17.54 16.33
N ALA A 182 6.50 -17.24 16.35
CA ALA A 182 7.08 -16.08 17.02
C ALA A 182 8.11 -15.37 16.14
N LEU A 183 8.03 -14.03 16.12
CA LEU A 183 9.04 -13.17 15.52
C LEU A 183 10.12 -12.88 16.55
N ARG A 184 11.38 -13.13 16.21
CA ARG A 184 12.54 -12.86 17.07
C ARG A 184 13.55 -11.99 16.32
N LEU A 185 14.00 -10.93 16.97
CA LEU A 185 15.12 -10.14 16.48
C LEU A 185 16.43 -10.73 17.00
N GLY A 186 17.44 -10.73 16.16
CA GLY A 186 18.76 -11.28 16.45
C GLY A 186 19.89 -10.31 16.07
N PRO A 187 21.14 -10.72 16.32
CA PRO A 187 22.31 -9.91 16.01
C PRO A 187 22.47 -9.65 14.50
N PRO A 188 23.32 -8.69 14.10
CA PRO A 188 23.72 -8.50 12.71
C PRO A 188 24.06 -9.82 12.01
N GLY A 189 23.51 -10.00 10.80
CA GLY A 189 23.90 -11.09 9.92
C GLY A 189 25.07 -10.70 9.03
N ARG A 190 25.70 -11.69 8.43
CA ARG A 190 26.60 -11.49 7.29
C ARG A 190 25.95 -12.01 6.04
N ARG A 191 26.29 -11.39 4.92
CA ARG A 191 25.81 -11.82 3.62
C ARG A 191 26.23 -13.26 3.27
N GLU A 192 27.41 -13.67 3.76
CA GLU A 192 27.97 -15.02 3.59
C GLU A 192 27.14 -16.10 4.29
N ASP A 193 26.29 -15.71 5.25
CA ASP A 193 25.39 -16.63 5.96
C ASP A 193 24.18 -17.03 5.10
N LEU A 194 24.04 -16.48 3.89
CA LEU A 194 23.05 -16.95 2.93
C LEU A 194 23.39 -18.38 2.46
N PRO A 195 22.39 -19.26 2.35
CA PRO A 195 22.61 -20.59 1.81
C PRO A 195 23.16 -20.51 0.37
N PRO A 196 24.02 -21.47 -0.03
CA PRO A 196 24.49 -21.57 -1.40
C PRO A 196 23.29 -21.69 -2.34
N GLY A 197 23.31 -20.93 -3.43
CA GLY A 197 22.17 -20.80 -4.34
C GLY A 197 21.74 -22.15 -4.91
N ASP A 198 20.57 -22.60 -4.51
CA ASP A 198 19.79 -23.58 -5.23
C ASP A 198 19.35 -22.95 -6.57
N GLY A 199 19.21 -23.77 -7.63
CA GLY A 199 19.00 -23.38 -9.05
C GLY A 199 17.78 -22.50 -9.37
N PHE A 200 17.18 -21.85 -8.38
CA PHE A 200 16.23 -20.75 -8.47
C PHE A 200 16.83 -19.48 -9.13
N GLU A 201 18.16 -19.42 -9.34
CA GLU A 201 18.85 -18.31 -10.02
C GLU A 201 18.65 -18.27 -11.55
N ALA A 202 18.31 -19.40 -12.21
CA ALA A 202 18.15 -19.47 -13.66
C ALA A 202 16.94 -18.66 -14.18
N GLY A 203 15.81 -18.71 -13.47
CA GLY A 203 14.58 -18.01 -13.88
C GLY A 203 14.67 -16.47 -13.80
N TRP A 204 15.59 -15.93 -13.00
CA TRP A 204 15.82 -14.49 -12.85
C TRP A 204 16.81 -13.93 -13.90
N ARG A 205 17.79 -14.73 -14.33
CA ARG A 205 18.70 -14.34 -15.42
C ARG A 205 17.98 -14.22 -16.76
N ASP A 206 17.17 -15.21 -17.11
CA ASP A 206 16.38 -15.22 -18.36
C ASP A 206 15.38 -14.06 -18.41
N TYR A 207 14.89 -13.62 -17.24
CA TYR A 207 14.04 -12.44 -17.10
C TYR A 207 14.75 -11.15 -17.47
N TYR A 208 15.99 -10.96 -17.01
CA TYR A 208 16.74 -9.72 -17.25
C TYR A 208 17.39 -9.68 -18.64
N GLU A 209 17.85 -10.81 -19.16
CA GLU A 209 18.38 -10.93 -20.53
C GLU A 209 17.29 -10.66 -21.59
N SER A 210 16.02 -11.03 -21.32
CA SER A 210 14.88 -10.79 -22.22
C SER A 210 14.23 -9.40 -22.12
N THR A 211 14.50 -8.65 -21.03
CA THR A 211 13.88 -7.33 -20.78
C THR A 211 14.85 -6.16 -21.04
N PHE A 212 16.14 -6.43 -21.28
CA PHE A 212 17.14 -5.41 -21.57
C PHE A 212 16.93 -4.81 -22.98
N ASN A 213 16.52 -3.54 -23.04
CA ASN A 213 16.36 -2.81 -24.29
C ASN A 213 17.66 -2.08 -24.65
N PRO A 214 18.44 -2.57 -25.64
CA PRO A 214 19.73 -2.00 -26.00
C PRO A 214 19.66 -0.57 -26.55
N ALA A 215 18.49 -0.11 -27.03
CA ALA A 215 18.29 1.24 -27.55
C ALA A 215 17.88 2.27 -26.47
N ARG A 216 17.68 1.87 -25.20
CA ARG A 216 17.22 2.73 -24.08
C ARG A 216 18.17 2.76 -22.88
N THR A 217 19.46 2.54 -23.10
CA THR A 217 20.46 2.49 -22.02
C THR A 217 20.79 3.90 -21.51
N ASN A 218 19.99 4.43 -20.57
CA ASN A 218 20.38 5.62 -19.79
C ASN A 218 21.03 5.19 -18.46
N LEU A 219 22.34 4.99 -18.51
CA LEU A 219 23.18 4.54 -17.40
C LEU A 219 23.09 5.46 -16.17
N LYS A 220 22.66 6.72 -16.32
CA LYS A 220 22.54 7.71 -15.24
C LYS A 220 21.26 7.50 -14.42
N ALA A 221 20.12 7.24 -15.07
CA ALA A 221 18.85 6.96 -14.41
C ALA A 221 18.83 5.58 -13.73
N MET A 222 19.43 4.57 -14.39
CA MET A 222 19.62 3.24 -13.79
C MET A 222 20.44 3.29 -12.49
N ARG A 223 21.48 4.13 -12.43
CA ARG A 223 22.30 4.32 -11.23
C ARG A 223 21.59 5.08 -10.10
N ALA A 224 20.57 5.89 -10.42
CA ALA A 224 19.83 6.71 -9.46
C ALA A 224 18.72 5.91 -8.76
N GLU A 225 17.97 5.09 -9.50
CA GLU A 225 16.89 4.25 -8.97
C GLU A 225 17.41 2.89 -8.44
N MET A 226 18.55 2.42 -8.94
CA MET A 226 19.22 1.20 -8.46
C MET A 226 20.63 1.53 -7.96
N PRO A 227 20.80 1.88 -6.67
CA PRO A 227 22.12 2.07 -6.09
C PRO A 227 22.99 0.82 -6.27
N LYS A 228 24.23 1.01 -6.74
CA LYS A 228 25.20 -0.07 -7.03
C LYS A 228 25.40 -1.07 -5.89
N LYS A 229 25.17 -0.67 -4.63
CA LYS A 229 25.31 -1.54 -3.46
C LYS A 229 24.39 -2.77 -3.51
N TYR A 230 23.17 -2.62 -4.03
CA TYR A 230 22.21 -3.72 -4.14
C TYR A 230 22.49 -4.66 -5.32
N TRP A 231 23.31 -4.23 -6.29
CA TRP A 231 23.53 -4.97 -7.53
C TRP A 231 24.18 -6.32 -7.26
N ARG A 232 25.10 -6.38 -6.30
CA ARG A 232 25.75 -7.64 -5.94
C ARG A 232 24.75 -8.68 -5.43
N ASN A 233 23.63 -8.26 -4.82
CA ASN A 233 22.56 -9.14 -4.32
C ASN A 233 21.57 -9.59 -5.41
N MET A 234 21.78 -9.13 -6.64
CA MET A 234 20.94 -9.39 -7.81
C MET A 234 21.74 -10.19 -8.86
N PRO A 235 21.52 -11.51 -8.99
CA PRO A 235 22.18 -12.37 -10.00
C PRO A 235 22.11 -11.84 -11.43
N GLU A 236 21.10 -11.02 -11.72
CA GLU A 236 20.81 -10.42 -13.02
C GLU A 236 21.81 -9.34 -13.44
N THR A 237 22.54 -8.76 -12.48
CA THR A 237 23.54 -7.73 -12.77
C THR A 237 24.83 -8.27 -13.40
N LEU A 238 25.04 -9.60 -13.35
CA LEU A 238 26.12 -10.30 -14.04
C LEU A 238 25.93 -10.31 -15.57
N ALA A 239 24.68 -10.22 -16.05
CA ALA A 239 24.36 -10.18 -17.47
C ALA A 239 24.56 -8.78 -18.10
N ILE A 240 24.53 -7.71 -17.28
CA ILE A 240 24.58 -6.31 -17.73
C ILE A 240 25.84 -6.00 -18.58
N PRO A 241 27.06 -6.43 -18.23
CA PRO A 241 28.24 -6.15 -19.06
C PRO A 241 28.20 -6.81 -20.44
N ALA A 242 27.62 -8.02 -20.54
CA ALA A 242 27.47 -8.73 -21.82
C ALA A 242 26.37 -8.11 -22.68
N LEU A 243 25.25 -7.72 -22.07
CA LEU A 243 24.13 -7.04 -22.71
C LEU A 243 24.50 -5.63 -23.21
N VAL A 244 25.33 -4.89 -22.46
CA VAL A 244 25.87 -3.59 -22.89
C VAL A 244 26.85 -3.74 -24.06
N ARG A 245 27.68 -4.79 -24.09
CA ARG A 245 28.57 -5.09 -25.22
C ARG A 245 27.82 -5.55 -26.47
N GLY A 246 26.72 -6.29 -26.30
CA GLY A 246 25.84 -6.74 -27.39
C GLY A 246 24.86 -5.67 -27.89
N ALA A 247 24.78 -4.51 -27.24
CA ALA A 247 23.78 -3.49 -27.54
C ALA A 247 23.94 -2.85 -28.92
N GLU A 248 25.17 -2.62 -29.39
CA GLU A 248 25.43 -2.07 -30.74
C GLU A 248 25.05 -3.07 -31.85
N ALA A 249 25.41 -4.35 -31.69
CA ALA A 249 25.04 -5.41 -32.63
C ALA A 249 23.51 -5.65 -32.65
N GLY A 250 22.87 -5.62 -31.48
CA GLY A 250 21.41 -5.72 -31.34
C GLY A 250 20.67 -4.52 -31.94
N THR A 251 21.23 -3.31 -31.86
CA THR A 251 20.66 -2.09 -32.46
C THR A 251 20.71 -2.15 -33.98
N ARG A 252 21.82 -2.64 -34.56
CA ARG A 252 21.96 -2.83 -36.01
C ARG A 252 20.99 -3.89 -36.57
N ALA A 253 20.83 -5.01 -35.86
CA ALA A 253 19.83 -6.04 -36.20
C ALA A 253 18.37 -5.55 -36.05
N MET A 254 18.11 -4.57 -35.17
CA MET A 254 16.79 -3.96 -34.98
C MET A 254 16.45 -2.93 -36.06
N ILE A 255 17.45 -2.29 -36.66
CA ILE A 255 17.30 -1.36 -37.81
C ILE A 255 17.04 -2.13 -39.11
N GLU A 256 17.65 -3.32 -39.27
CA GLU A 256 17.47 -4.18 -40.46
C GLU A 256 16.13 -4.95 -40.46
N ARG A 257 15.43 -5.06 -39.32
CA ARG A 257 14.07 -5.63 -39.23
C ARG A 257 13.01 -4.56 -39.49
N SER A 258 12.10 -4.81 -40.45
CA SER A 258 10.94 -3.93 -40.69
C SER A 258 10.10 -3.73 -39.41
N PRO A 259 9.54 -2.53 -39.18
CA PRO A 259 8.90 -2.19 -37.91
C PRO A 259 7.66 -3.06 -37.66
N SER A 260 7.75 -3.94 -36.67
CA SER A 260 6.59 -4.61 -36.08
C SER A 260 6.08 -3.81 -34.88
N VAL A 261 4.76 -3.81 -34.67
CA VAL A 261 4.10 -3.16 -33.53
C VAL A 261 4.74 -3.60 -32.20
N PRO A 262 5.17 -2.67 -31.33
CA PRO A 262 5.95 -3.02 -30.15
C PRO A 262 5.08 -3.63 -29.05
N ALA A 263 5.37 -4.88 -28.67
CA ALA A 263 4.79 -5.52 -27.50
C ALA A 263 5.29 -4.86 -26.20
N ARG A 264 4.38 -4.26 -25.42
CA ARG A 264 4.63 -3.69 -24.09
C ARG A 264 4.28 -4.73 -23.01
N ARG A 265 5.11 -4.90 -21.97
CA ARG A 265 4.81 -5.66 -20.72
C ARG A 265 5.40 -4.88 -19.55
N ASP A 266 4.71 -4.39 -18.51
CA ASP A 266 3.48 -4.68 -17.73
C ASP A 266 3.74 -5.53 -16.45
N PRO A 267 3.37 -5.06 -15.23
CA PRO A 267 3.77 -5.58 -13.90
C PRO A 267 3.23 -6.97 -13.50
N ALA A 268 3.04 -7.89 -14.45
CA ALA A 268 2.35 -9.17 -14.24
C ALA A 268 3.16 -10.25 -13.48
N ARG A 269 4.49 -10.11 -13.31
CA ARG A 269 5.31 -11.22 -12.76
C ARG A 269 5.28 -11.40 -11.24
N ALA A 270 4.85 -10.40 -10.47
CA ALA A 270 4.63 -10.57 -9.02
C ALA A 270 3.27 -11.23 -8.70
N VAL A 271 2.33 -11.17 -9.65
CA VAL A 271 1.04 -11.88 -9.60
C VAL A 271 1.18 -13.34 -10.07
N ALA A 272 2.28 -13.68 -10.76
CA ALA A 272 2.55 -15.04 -11.21
C ALA A 272 2.72 -16.07 -10.07
N ALA A 273 3.02 -15.64 -8.84
CA ALA A 273 3.02 -16.52 -7.67
C ALA A 273 1.59 -16.82 -7.13
N MET A 274 0.57 -16.12 -7.64
CA MET A 274 -0.85 -16.46 -7.48
C MET A 274 -1.42 -17.16 -8.73
N ALA A 275 -0.63 -17.31 -9.80
CA ALA A 275 -1.05 -17.82 -11.09
C ALA A 275 -0.86 -19.34 -11.20
N ASP A 276 -1.61 -20.08 -10.41
CA ASP A 276 -2.11 -21.37 -10.90
C ASP A 276 -3.46 -21.19 -11.64
N GLN A 277 -4.02 -19.97 -11.68
CA GLN A 277 -5.26 -19.66 -12.37
C GLN A 277 -5.23 -18.21 -12.89
N ASP A 278 -4.63 -17.97 -14.07
CA ASP A 278 -4.95 -16.76 -14.85
C ASP A 278 -6.31 -17.04 -15.48
N PRO A 279 -7.42 -16.48 -14.96
CA PRO A 279 -8.74 -16.81 -15.48
C PRO A 279 -8.80 -16.40 -16.94
N THR A 280 -9.35 -17.25 -17.79
CA THR A 280 -9.55 -17.01 -19.22
C THR A 280 -10.96 -16.48 -19.52
N SER A 281 -11.83 -16.48 -18.51
CA SER A 281 -13.22 -16.02 -18.59
C SER A 281 -13.69 -15.35 -17.29
N LEU A 282 -14.79 -14.60 -17.40
CA LEU A 282 -15.47 -14.02 -16.24
C LEU A 282 -15.95 -15.10 -15.25
N ASP A 283 -16.36 -16.27 -15.75
CA ASP A 283 -16.82 -17.38 -14.91
C ASP A 283 -15.68 -17.99 -14.08
N GLU A 284 -14.50 -18.15 -14.66
CA GLU A 284 -13.31 -18.60 -13.94
C GLU A 284 -12.88 -17.57 -12.89
N LEU A 285 -12.91 -16.28 -13.25
CA LEU A 285 -12.65 -15.20 -12.31
C LEU A 285 -13.64 -15.22 -11.14
N ASN A 286 -14.93 -15.39 -11.43
CA ASN A 286 -15.98 -15.49 -10.43
C ASN A 286 -15.79 -16.70 -9.50
N ALA A 287 -15.35 -17.84 -10.04
CA ALA A 287 -15.01 -19.02 -9.25
C ALA A 287 -13.81 -18.78 -8.31
N ILE A 288 -12.79 -18.04 -8.77
CA ILE A 288 -11.66 -17.63 -7.93
C ILE A 288 -12.14 -16.72 -6.80
N ILE A 289 -12.92 -15.68 -7.12
CA ILE A 289 -13.42 -14.72 -6.12
C ILE A 289 -14.28 -15.43 -5.06
N ARG A 290 -15.17 -16.35 -5.45
CA ARG A 290 -16.00 -17.12 -4.51
C ARG A 290 -15.20 -17.99 -3.55
N ARG A 291 -14.03 -18.49 -3.96
CA ARG A 291 -13.14 -19.31 -3.13
C ARG A 291 -12.15 -18.48 -2.32
N SER A 292 -12.01 -17.19 -2.64
CA SER A 292 -11.11 -16.29 -1.92
C SER A 292 -11.65 -16.01 -0.52
N GLU A 293 -10.77 -16.11 0.49
CA GLU A 293 -11.14 -15.70 1.84
C GLU A 293 -11.36 -14.18 1.88
N PRO A 294 -12.39 -13.70 2.62
CA PRO A 294 -12.61 -12.28 2.76
C PRO A 294 -11.44 -11.66 3.52
N LEU A 295 -10.82 -10.63 2.92
CA LEU A 295 -9.81 -9.81 3.61
C LEU A 295 -10.35 -9.13 4.88
N VAL A 296 -11.68 -9.04 5.02
CA VAL A 296 -12.38 -8.48 6.18
C VAL A 296 -13.13 -9.61 6.92
N PRO A 297 -12.88 -9.82 8.23
CA PRO A 297 -13.58 -10.86 8.98
C PRO A 297 -15.09 -10.61 9.02
N GLY A 298 -15.90 -11.67 8.86
CA GLY A 298 -17.34 -11.65 9.13
C GLY A 298 -18.27 -11.51 7.91
N ALA A 299 -17.75 -11.29 6.70
CA ALA A 299 -18.58 -11.37 5.49
C ALA A 299 -19.16 -12.79 5.31
N THR A 300 -20.39 -12.90 4.83
CA THR A 300 -21.05 -14.20 4.62
C THR A 300 -20.52 -14.87 3.35
N GLN A 301 -20.37 -14.08 2.29
CA GLN A 301 -19.94 -14.55 0.97
C GLN A 301 -19.42 -13.39 0.11
N ALA A 302 -18.71 -13.71 -0.96
CA ALA A 302 -18.38 -12.73 -1.98
C ALA A 302 -19.64 -12.33 -2.78
N VAL A 303 -19.81 -11.03 -3.02
CA VAL A 303 -20.83 -10.49 -3.91
C VAL A 303 -20.17 -10.09 -5.22
N LEU A 304 -20.48 -10.86 -6.26
CA LEU A 304 -19.94 -10.69 -7.61
C LEU A 304 -20.65 -9.56 -8.36
N GLY A 305 -20.08 -9.15 -9.49
CA GLY A 305 -20.79 -8.28 -10.43
C GLY A 305 -21.92 -9.02 -11.14
N GLU A 306 -22.92 -8.27 -11.58
CA GLU A 306 -24.12 -8.77 -12.25
C GLU A 306 -24.43 -7.95 -13.51
N GLY A 307 -24.80 -8.62 -14.59
CA GLY A 307 -25.18 -8.00 -15.86
C GLY A 307 -24.57 -8.70 -17.07
N PRO A 308 -24.91 -8.28 -18.30
CA PRO A 308 -24.41 -8.92 -19.51
C PRO A 308 -22.93 -8.58 -19.77
N VAL A 309 -22.18 -9.56 -20.27
CA VAL A 309 -20.89 -9.31 -20.91
C VAL A 309 -21.12 -8.46 -22.17
N GLY A 310 -20.32 -7.42 -22.37
CA GLY A 310 -20.52 -6.43 -23.43
C GLY A 310 -21.52 -5.33 -23.10
N ALA A 311 -21.96 -5.21 -21.83
CA ALA A 311 -22.79 -4.08 -21.39
C ALA A 311 -22.16 -2.75 -21.80
N THR A 312 -22.94 -1.83 -22.38
CA THR A 312 -22.39 -0.52 -22.79
C THR A 312 -21.91 0.28 -21.58
N ILE A 313 -22.66 0.21 -20.48
CA ILE A 313 -22.39 0.94 -19.24
C ILE A 313 -22.14 -0.05 -18.10
N ALA A 314 -21.04 0.14 -17.38
CA ALA A 314 -20.76 -0.54 -16.12
C ALA A 314 -20.77 0.44 -14.94
N PHE A 315 -21.46 0.11 -13.85
CA PHE A 315 -21.51 0.88 -12.61
C PHE A 315 -20.65 0.20 -11.54
N VAL A 316 -19.77 0.97 -10.90
CA VAL A 316 -18.87 0.49 -9.84
C VAL A 316 -19.17 1.22 -8.55
N GLY A 317 -19.63 0.48 -7.53
CA GLY A 317 -19.85 0.95 -6.16
C GLY A 317 -18.65 0.76 -5.24
N GLU A 318 -18.87 1.01 -3.94
CA GLU A 318 -17.83 0.90 -2.90
C GLU A 318 -17.59 -0.57 -2.48
N GLN A 319 -18.60 -1.17 -1.86
CA GLN A 319 -18.59 -2.54 -1.37
C GLN A 319 -20.04 -3.04 -1.23
N PRO A 320 -20.28 -4.34 -1.01
CA PRO A 320 -21.60 -4.87 -0.74
C PRO A 320 -22.12 -4.36 0.61
N GLY A 321 -23.43 -4.21 0.75
CA GLY A 321 -24.09 -3.92 2.02
C GLY A 321 -24.63 -5.17 2.71
N ASP A 322 -25.40 -4.94 3.78
CA ASP A 322 -25.98 -5.99 4.61
C ASP A 322 -26.95 -6.92 3.87
N GLN A 323 -27.71 -6.40 2.91
CA GLN A 323 -28.64 -7.21 2.11
C GLN A 323 -27.93 -7.92 0.98
N GLU A 324 -27.01 -7.22 0.31
CA GLU A 324 -26.16 -7.74 -0.76
C GLU A 324 -25.36 -8.94 -0.27
N ASP A 325 -24.70 -8.84 0.90
CA ASP A 325 -23.92 -9.93 1.49
C ASP A 325 -24.75 -11.19 1.81
N ARG A 326 -26.03 -11.03 2.17
CA ARG A 326 -26.92 -12.20 2.39
C ARG A 326 -27.45 -12.80 1.10
N GLN A 327 -27.72 -11.96 0.10
CA GLN A 327 -28.37 -12.37 -1.14
C GLN A 327 -27.38 -12.74 -2.26
N GLY A 328 -26.11 -12.36 -2.12
CA GLY A 328 -25.07 -12.60 -3.13
C GLY A 328 -25.19 -11.72 -4.37
N GLN A 329 -26.04 -10.67 -4.35
CA GLN A 329 -26.33 -9.80 -5.49
C GLN A 329 -25.98 -8.34 -5.20
N PRO A 330 -25.39 -7.59 -6.15
CA PRO A 330 -25.00 -6.21 -5.94
C PRO A 330 -26.20 -5.26 -6.05
N PHE A 331 -26.22 -4.22 -5.21
CA PHE A 331 -27.23 -3.15 -5.23
C PHE A 331 -28.68 -3.65 -5.11
N VAL A 332 -28.97 -4.51 -4.14
CA VAL A 332 -30.34 -4.98 -3.80
C VAL A 332 -30.93 -4.27 -2.58
N GLY A 333 -30.09 -3.67 -1.73
CA GLY A 333 -30.50 -2.92 -0.56
C GLY A 333 -31.06 -1.52 -0.87
N PRO A 334 -31.31 -0.69 0.16
CA PRO A 334 -31.94 0.63 -0.02
C PRO A 334 -31.22 1.56 -1.00
N ALA A 335 -29.89 1.55 -0.99
CA ALA A 335 -29.08 2.33 -1.93
C ALA A 335 -29.23 1.82 -3.38
N GLY A 336 -29.37 0.51 -3.55
CA GLY A 336 -29.61 -0.13 -4.84
C GLY A 336 -31.00 0.12 -5.39
N GLN A 337 -32.02 0.16 -4.54
CA GLN A 337 -33.39 0.54 -4.92
C GLN A 337 -33.45 2.01 -5.38
N LEU A 338 -32.74 2.91 -4.69
CA LEU A 338 -32.60 4.31 -5.11
C LEU A 338 -31.88 4.39 -6.47
N LEU A 339 -30.80 3.64 -6.66
CA LEU A 339 -30.09 3.56 -7.93
C LEU A 339 -31.02 3.09 -9.06
N SER A 340 -31.75 1.99 -8.87
CA SER A 340 -32.69 1.46 -9.87
C SER A 340 -33.73 2.49 -10.30
N ARG A 341 -34.29 3.24 -9.33
CA ARG A 341 -35.25 4.32 -9.61
C ARG A 341 -34.61 5.44 -10.44
N ALA A 342 -33.41 5.86 -10.05
CA ALA A 342 -32.69 6.94 -10.73
C ALA A 342 -32.24 6.53 -12.14
N LEU A 343 -31.85 5.27 -12.36
CA LEU A 343 -31.54 4.72 -13.68
C LEU A 343 -32.78 4.73 -14.59
N ALA A 344 -33.92 4.25 -14.10
CA ALA A 344 -35.17 4.26 -14.84
C ALA A 344 -35.58 5.70 -15.24
N GLU A 345 -35.48 6.66 -14.31
CA GLU A 345 -35.80 8.06 -14.58
C GLU A 345 -34.81 8.75 -15.55
N ALA A 346 -33.57 8.27 -15.61
CA ALA A 346 -32.56 8.70 -16.56
C ALA A 346 -32.65 7.99 -17.93
N GLY A 347 -33.54 7.00 -18.08
CA GLY A 347 -33.68 6.21 -19.29
C GLY A 347 -32.54 5.21 -19.51
N ILE A 348 -31.89 4.74 -18.43
CA ILE A 348 -30.88 3.69 -18.47
C ILE A 348 -31.55 2.37 -18.04
N ASP A 349 -31.52 1.38 -18.93
CA ASP A 349 -31.96 0.03 -18.59
C ASP A 349 -30.92 -0.66 -17.69
N ARG A 350 -31.34 -0.99 -16.46
CA ARG A 350 -30.50 -1.71 -15.49
C ARG A 350 -30.14 -3.10 -15.99
N ALA A 351 -31.06 -3.80 -16.68
CA ALA A 351 -30.82 -5.16 -17.17
C ALA A 351 -29.79 -5.20 -18.31
N ALA A 352 -29.66 -4.12 -19.06
CA ALA A 352 -28.64 -3.94 -20.09
C ALA A 352 -27.29 -3.39 -19.55
N SER A 353 -27.22 -3.08 -18.25
CA SER A 353 -26.04 -2.52 -17.60
C SER A 353 -25.31 -3.58 -16.77
N TYR A 354 -24.02 -3.39 -16.56
CA TYR A 354 -23.24 -4.22 -15.63
C TYR A 354 -23.08 -3.48 -14.29
N LEU A 355 -23.35 -4.13 -13.17
CA LEU A 355 -23.26 -3.53 -11.83
C LEU A 355 -22.32 -4.33 -10.95
N THR A 356 -21.37 -3.66 -10.33
CA THR A 356 -20.39 -4.31 -9.45
C THR A 356 -19.86 -3.36 -8.37
N ASN A 357 -19.01 -3.86 -7.48
CA ASN A 357 -18.36 -3.08 -6.42
C ASN A 357 -16.84 -3.18 -6.48
N ALA A 358 -16.17 -2.14 -5.98
CA ALA A 358 -14.72 -2.10 -5.87
C ALA A 358 -14.15 -3.17 -4.94
N VAL A 359 -14.85 -3.48 -3.85
CA VAL A 359 -14.55 -4.58 -2.93
C VAL A 359 -15.66 -5.61 -3.03
N LYS A 360 -15.34 -6.91 -2.94
CA LYS A 360 -16.31 -8.01 -3.13
C LYS A 360 -16.90 -8.57 -1.83
N HIS A 361 -16.37 -8.18 -0.68
CA HIS A 361 -16.84 -8.65 0.63
C HIS A 361 -17.34 -7.49 1.48
N PHE A 362 -18.39 -7.73 2.26
CA PHE A 362 -18.99 -6.70 3.11
C PHE A 362 -18.17 -6.49 4.38
N LYS A 363 -17.64 -5.27 4.55
CA LYS A 363 -17.00 -4.86 5.79
C LYS A 363 -17.99 -4.19 6.74
N PHE A 364 -18.10 -4.72 7.95
CA PHE A 364 -19.00 -4.18 8.98
C PHE A 364 -18.47 -4.39 10.40
N GLU A 365 -19.07 -3.64 11.33
CA GLU A 365 -18.98 -3.86 12.77
C GLU A 365 -20.32 -4.35 13.31
N GLU A 366 -20.31 -5.36 14.16
CA GLU A 366 -21.52 -5.81 14.85
C GLU A 366 -21.84 -4.91 16.03
N ARG A 367 -23.06 -4.39 16.06
CA ARG A 367 -23.60 -3.67 17.22
C ARG A 367 -24.96 -4.23 17.57
N GLY A 368 -24.98 -5.13 18.54
CA GLY A 368 -26.17 -5.93 18.87
C GLY A 368 -26.54 -6.84 17.71
N LYS A 369 -27.81 -6.84 17.29
CA LYS A 369 -28.29 -7.64 16.14
C LYS A 369 -28.08 -6.98 14.76
N ARG A 370 -27.42 -5.82 14.70
CA ARG A 370 -27.26 -5.02 13.47
C ARG A 370 -25.81 -5.03 13.00
N ARG A 371 -25.62 -5.24 11.70
CA ARG A 371 -24.34 -5.12 11.00
C ARG A 371 -24.18 -3.68 10.48
N ILE A 372 -23.25 -2.94 11.07
CA ILE A 372 -23.01 -1.53 10.74
C ILE A 372 -21.89 -1.44 9.71
N HIS A 373 -22.22 -0.96 8.50
CA HIS A 373 -21.27 -0.79 7.41
C HIS A 373 -20.04 0.03 7.81
N GLN A 374 -18.85 -0.47 7.48
CA GLN A 374 -17.58 0.25 7.58
C GLN A 374 -16.94 0.48 6.22
N LYS A 375 -16.41 1.67 6.01
CA LYS A 375 -15.72 2.00 4.75
C LYS A 375 -14.46 1.13 4.56
N PRO A 376 -14.22 0.59 3.34
CA PRO A 376 -12.96 -0.07 3.02
C PRO A 376 -11.74 0.84 3.17
N THR A 377 -10.62 0.28 3.61
CA THR A 377 -9.32 0.98 3.66
C THR A 377 -8.68 1.05 2.27
N ALA A 378 -7.71 1.93 2.08
CA ALA A 378 -6.97 1.99 0.81
C ALA A 378 -6.20 0.69 0.51
N GLY A 379 -5.72 -0.02 1.55
CA GLY A 379 -5.07 -1.33 1.41
C GLY A 379 -6.05 -2.40 0.93
N GLU A 380 -7.25 -2.45 1.50
CA GLU A 380 -8.32 -3.35 1.06
C GLU A 380 -8.71 -3.05 -0.39
N VAL A 381 -8.97 -1.80 -0.74
CA VAL A 381 -9.30 -1.41 -2.12
C VAL A 381 -8.18 -1.81 -3.10
N SER A 382 -6.91 -1.65 -2.70
CA SER A 382 -5.76 -2.04 -3.53
C SER A 382 -5.68 -3.55 -3.74
N HIS A 383 -6.07 -4.35 -2.74
CA HIS A 383 -6.12 -5.80 -2.84
C HIS A 383 -7.18 -6.27 -3.85
N TYR A 384 -8.41 -5.77 -3.74
CA TYR A 384 -9.52 -6.15 -4.63
C TYR A 384 -9.40 -5.54 -6.04
N ARG A 385 -8.52 -4.54 -6.21
CA ARG A 385 -8.34 -3.83 -7.47
C ARG A 385 -8.13 -4.79 -8.63
N TRP A 386 -7.20 -5.76 -8.50
CA TRP A 386 -6.89 -6.71 -9.58
C TRP A 386 -8.12 -7.51 -10.07
N TRP A 387 -9.01 -7.94 -9.17
CA TRP A 387 -10.26 -8.60 -9.56
C TRP A 387 -11.17 -7.67 -10.34
N LEU A 388 -11.31 -6.41 -9.90
CA LEU A 388 -12.07 -5.40 -10.63
C LEU A 388 -11.44 -5.07 -11.99
N ASP A 389 -10.09 -5.06 -12.13
CA ASP A 389 -9.42 -4.93 -13.43
C ASP A 389 -9.87 -6.05 -14.37
N ARG A 390 -9.67 -7.30 -13.98
CA ARG A 390 -9.99 -8.49 -14.79
C ARG A 390 -11.48 -8.56 -15.13
N GLU A 391 -12.35 -8.27 -14.17
CA GLU A 391 -13.80 -8.26 -14.37
C GLU A 391 -14.22 -7.26 -15.45
N LEU A 392 -13.71 -6.01 -15.40
CA LEU A 392 -14.02 -5.01 -16.41
C LEU A 392 -13.37 -5.33 -17.77
N GLU A 393 -12.23 -6.02 -17.80
CA GLU A 393 -11.64 -6.53 -19.03
C GLU A 393 -12.54 -7.59 -19.69
N PHE A 394 -13.08 -8.54 -18.93
CA PHE A 394 -13.99 -9.56 -19.46
C PHE A 394 -15.35 -8.99 -19.85
N VAL A 395 -15.89 -8.08 -19.06
CA VAL A 395 -17.19 -7.43 -19.35
C VAL A 395 -17.05 -6.48 -20.54
N ALA A 396 -15.88 -5.88 -20.73
CA ALA A 396 -15.55 -4.96 -21.82
C ALA A 396 -16.58 -3.81 -22.02
N PRO A 397 -16.91 -3.03 -20.97
CA PRO A 397 -17.86 -1.92 -21.12
C PRO A 397 -17.25 -0.76 -21.92
N ARG A 398 -18.10 0.04 -22.58
CA ARG A 398 -17.66 1.26 -23.28
C ARG A 398 -17.56 2.45 -22.32
N LEU A 399 -18.43 2.51 -21.31
CA LEU A 399 -18.50 3.55 -20.28
C LEU A 399 -18.47 2.93 -18.88
N VAL A 400 -17.58 3.41 -18.01
CA VAL A 400 -17.52 3.03 -16.58
C VAL A 400 -17.95 4.19 -15.70
N VAL A 401 -18.92 3.96 -14.82
CA VAL A 401 -19.46 4.96 -13.90
C VAL A 401 -19.01 4.64 -12.47
N ALA A 402 -18.20 5.51 -11.89
CA ALA A 402 -17.73 5.39 -10.51
C ALA A 402 -18.71 6.07 -9.54
N LEU A 403 -19.34 5.27 -8.69
CA LEU A 403 -20.28 5.72 -7.66
C LEU A 403 -19.50 5.99 -6.35
N GLY A 404 -19.08 7.23 -6.16
CA GLY A 404 -18.39 7.69 -4.95
C GLY A 404 -16.88 7.46 -4.92
N ALA A 405 -16.24 7.98 -3.86
CA ALA A 405 -14.78 8.13 -3.79
C ALA A 405 -14.01 6.80 -3.81
N THR A 406 -14.58 5.75 -3.25
CA THR A 406 -13.93 4.44 -3.17
C THR A 406 -13.88 3.77 -4.54
N ALA A 407 -14.94 3.88 -5.34
CA ALA A 407 -14.93 3.41 -6.73
C ALA A 407 -13.88 4.17 -7.56
N VAL A 408 -13.75 5.49 -7.37
CA VAL A 408 -12.71 6.28 -8.04
C VAL A 408 -11.31 5.83 -7.63
N LEU A 409 -11.06 5.62 -6.33
CA LEU A 409 -9.79 5.09 -5.85
C LEU A 409 -9.49 3.70 -6.47
N ALA A 410 -10.49 2.82 -6.54
CA ALA A 410 -10.35 1.49 -7.10
C ALA A 410 -10.05 1.50 -8.59
N LEU A 411 -10.59 2.45 -9.35
CA LEU A 411 -10.40 2.58 -10.80
C LEU A 411 -9.13 3.35 -11.16
N THR A 412 -8.74 4.36 -10.40
CA THR A 412 -7.58 5.23 -10.69
C THR A 412 -6.30 4.88 -9.92
N GLY A 413 -6.41 4.13 -8.83
CA GLY A 413 -5.31 3.91 -7.88
C GLY A 413 -4.94 5.15 -7.06
N LYS A 414 -5.70 6.25 -7.18
CA LYS A 414 -5.43 7.53 -6.52
C LYS A 414 -6.68 8.04 -5.81
N ALA A 415 -6.51 8.64 -4.62
CA ALA A 415 -7.62 9.28 -3.93
C ALA A 415 -7.96 10.61 -4.61
N VAL A 416 -9.16 10.73 -5.17
CA VAL A 416 -9.66 11.96 -5.81
C VAL A 416 -10.92 12.44 -5.09
N PRO A 417 -10.99 13.72 -4.66
CA PRO A 417 -12.20 14.28 -4.06
C PRO A 417 -13.37 14.30 -5.06
N ILE A 418 -14.50 13.68 -4.70
CA ILE A 418 -15.69 13.60 -5.57
C ILE A 418 -16.24 14.96 -5.96
N THR A 419 -16.22 15.93 -5.05
CA THR A 419 -16.69 17.31 -5.31
C THR A 419 -15.95 17.99 -6.45
N ARG A 420 -14.70 17.57 -6.75
CA ARG A 420 -13.90 18.10 -7.86
C ARG A 420 -13.90 17.21 -9.11
N ALA A 421 -14.28 15.94 -8.96
CA ALA A 421 -14.21 14.96 -10.04
C ALA A 421 -15.57 14.63 -10.65
N ARG A 422 -16.68 15.09 -10.07
CA ARG A 422 -18.05 14.81 -10.53
C ARG A 422 -18.22 15.25 -12.00
N GLY A 423 -18.63 14.32 -12.87
CA GLY A 423 -18.76 14.54 -14.31
C GLY A 423 -17.97 13.54 -15.16
N PRO A 424 -17.81 13.83 -16.46
CA PRO A 424 -16.99 13.02 -17.36
C PRO A 424 -15.56 12.89 -16.85
N PHE A 425 -15.00 11.69 -16.97
CA PHE A 425 -13.67 11.36 -16.47
C PHE A 425 -12.98 10.40 -17.46
N ALA A 426 -11.67 10.47 -17.58
CA ALA A 426 -10.90 9.49 -18.36
C ALA A 426 -10.23 8.52 -17.38
N PHE A 427 -10.69 7.26 -17.36
CA PHE A 427 -10.01 6.23 -16.58
C PHE A 427 -8.86 5.68 -17.42
N GLU A 428 -7.68 6.26 -17.23
CA GLU A 428 -6.44 5.74 -17.82
C GLU A 428 -5.95 4.53 -17.01
N ARG A 429 -6.08 3.32 -17.58
CA ARG A 429 -5.70 2.08 -16.91
C ARG A 429 -4.97 1.13 -17.85
N HIS A 430 -3.69 0.87 -17.57
CA HIS A 430 -2.83 -0.06 -18.31
C HIS A 430 -3.00 0.01 -19.84
N HIS A 431 -3.79 -0.91 -20.41
CA HIS A 431 -4.01 -1.14 -21.83
C HIS A 431 -5.42 -0.76 -22.33
N ASN A 432 -6.38 -0.49 -21.43
CA ASN A 432 -7.75 -0.11 -21.77
C ASN A 432 -8.07 1.32 -21.31
N ARG A 433 -8.58 2.12 -22.24
CA ARG A 433 -9.17 3.43 -21.92
C ARG A 433 -10.67 3.24 -21.89
N PHE A 434 -11.25 3.27 -20.70
CA PHE A 434 -12.69 3.39 -20.56
C PHE A 434 -13.03 4.87 -20.57
N ALA A 435 -14.06 5.24 -21.35
CA ALA A 435 -14.76 6.47 -21.04
C ALA A 435 -15.30 6.32 -19.61
N GLY A 436 -15.19 7.39 -18.83
CA GLY A 436 -15.51 7.37 -17.43
C GLY A 436 -16.54 8.43 -17.08
N PHE A 437 -17.29 8.17 -16.02
CA PHE A 437 -18.09 9.19 -15.35
C PHE A 437 -17.99 9.01 -13.85
N VAL A 438 -17.84 10.10 -13.11
CA VAL A 438 -17.80 10.07 -11.64
C VAL A 438 -19.02 10.77 -11.10
N THR A 439 -19.71 10.13 -10.15
CA THR A 439 -20.83 10.74 -9.42
C THR A 439 -20.82 10.31 -7.95
N VAL A 440 -21.77 10.83 -7.17
CA VAL A 440 -21.94 10.47 -5.75
C VAL A 440 -22.46 9.04 -5.61
N HIS A 441 -22.18 8.41 -4.48
CA HIS A 441 -22.72 7.08 -4.19
C HIS A 441 -24.19 7.20 -3.73
N PRO A 442 -25.12 6.32 -4.16
CA PRO A 442 -26.54 6.38 -3.77
C PRO A 442 -26.78 6.38 -2.25
N SER A 443 -25.93 5.71 -1.47
CA SER A 443 -26.04 5.70 0.00
C SER A 443 -25.77 7.06 0.65
N TYR A 444 -25.07 7.98 -0.02
CA TYR A 444 -24.89 9.35 0.45
C TYR A 444 -26.23 10.10 0.48
N LEU A 445 -27.04 9.93 -0.57
CA LEU A 445 -28.37 10.56 -0.69
C LEU A 445 -29.30 10.13 0.45
N LEU A 446 -29.24 8.86 0.85
CA LEU A 446 -30.04 8.32 1.96
C LEU A 446 -29.67 8.90 3.33
N ARG A 447 -28.46 9.48 3.47
CA ARG A 447 -27.94 10.04 4.72
C ARG A 447 -28.13 11.55 4.82
N LEU A 448 -28.62 12.21 3.77
CA LEU A 448 -28.92 13.64 3.80
C LEU A 448 -30.13 13.94 4.69
N PRO A 449 -30.23 15.17 5.23
CA PRO A 449 -31.48 15.68 5.81
C PRO A 449 -32.60 15.72 4.77
N ASP A 450 -33.86 15.57 5.19
CA ASP A 450 -35.00 15.46 4.27
C ASP A 450 -35.13 16.68 3.34
N GLU A 451 -34.85 17.89 3.83
CA GLU A 451 -34.92 19.11 3.01
C GLU A 451 -33.93 19.13 1.83
N ALA A 452 -32.81 18.42 1.92
CA ALA A 452 -31.76 18.39 0.90
C ALA A 452 -31.83 17.14 -0.01
N LYS A 453 -32.68 16.14 0.32
CA LYS A 453 -32.74 14.87 -0.40
C LYS A 453 -33.26 15.03 -1.82
N GLU A 454 -34.33 15.80 -2.00
CA GLU A 454 -34.96 15.97 -3.32
C GLU A 454 -34.02 16.66 -4.31
N GLU A 455 -33.40 17.76 -3.91
CA GLU A 455 -32.43 18.48 -4.74
C GLU A 455 -31.23 17.59 -5.10
N ALA A 456 -30.64 16.91 -4.11
CA ALA A 456 -29.50 16.03 -4.34
C ALA A 456 -29.86 14.82 -5.22
N TYR A 457 -31.07 14.26 -5.07
CA TYR A 457 -31.58 13.20 -5.93
C TYR A 457 -31.78 13.70 -7.36
N GLY A 458 -32.38 14.87 -7.56
CA GLY A 458 -32.52 15.50 -8.87
C GLY A 458 -31.16 15.74 -9.56
N ALA A 459 -30.16 16.21 -8.81
CA ALA A 459 -28.80 16.36 -9.32
C ALA A 459 -28.17 15.01 -9.70
N PHE A 460 -28.42 13.95 -8.91
CA PHE A 460 -27.94 12.59 -9.20
C PHE A 460 -28.58 12.02 -10.48
N VAL A 461 -29.90 12.18 -10.67
CA VAL A 461 -30.58 11.83 -11.91
C VAL A 461 -30.03 12.65 -13.10
N GLY A 462 -29.71 13.93 -12.89
CA GLY A 462 -29.05 14.76 -13.89
C GLY A 462 -27.70 14.22 -14.35
N ASP A 463 -26.89 13.68 -13.44
CA ASP A 463 -25.66 12.97 -13.81
C ASP A 463 -25.95 11.72 -14.63
N LEU A 464 -26.93 10.93 -14.23
CA LEU A 464 -27.29 9.70 -14.94
C LEU A 464 -27.85 9.98 -16.33
N ARG A 465 -28.55 11.10 -16.55
CA ARG A 465 -28.97 11.52 -17.90
C ARG A 465 -27.76 11.79 -18.80
N ARG A 466 -26.74 12.47 -18.28
CA ARG A 466 -25.46 12.66 -19.01
C ARG A 466 -24.72 11.36 -19.27
N VAL A 467 -24.77 10.41 -18.32
CA VAL A 467 -24.26 9.05 -18.51
C VAL A 467 -25.02 8.33 -19.63
N ALA A 468 -26.34 8.46 -19.68
CA ALA A 468 -27.17 7.86 -20.71
C ALA A 468 -26.85 8.43 -22.10
N GLU A 469 -26.65 9.75 -22.20
CA GLU A 469 -26.20 10.43 -23.42
C GLU A 469 -24.83 9.91 -23.88
N LEU A 470 -23.83 9.97 -23.01
CA LEU A 470 -22.49 9.44 -23.31
C LEU A 470 -22.51 7.95 -23.67
N GLY A 471 -23.35 7.16 -23.00
CA GLY A 471 -23.53 5.74 -23.30
C GLY A 471 -24.09 5.51 -24.70
N ARG A 472 -25.04 6.33 -25.16
CA ARG A 472 -25.59 6.26 -26.52
C ARG A 472 -24.58 6.70 -27.57
N ASP A 473 -23.88 7.80 -27.34
CA ASP A 473 -22.83 8.31 -28.23
C ASP A 473 -21.70 7.29 -28.36
N LEU A 474 -21.38 6.65 -27.25
CA LEU A 474 -20.45 5.55 -27.26
C LEU A 474 -21.07 4.35 -27.91
N ALA A 475 -22.34 3.97 -27.79
CA ALA A 475 -22.88 2.75 -28.41
C ALA A 475 -22.92 2.78 -29.96
N GLY A 476 -22.98 3.97 -30.56
CA GLY A 476 -22.78 4.19 -32.00
C GLY A 476 -21.38 3.81 -32.47
#